data_AF-A0A4R6SZA9-F1
#
_entry.id   AF-A0A4R6SZA9-F1
#
_cell.length_a   1.000
_cell.length_b   1.000
_cell.length_c   1.000
_cell.angle_alpha   90.00
_cell.angle_beta   90.00
_cell.angle_gamma   90.00
#
_symmetry.space_group_name_H-M   'P 1'
#
loop_
_entity.id
_entity.type
_entity.pdbx_description
1 polymer ?
#
loop_
_entity_poly.entity_id
_entity_poly.type
_entity_poly.pdbx_seq_one_letter_code
_entity_poly.pdbx_strand_id
1 'polypeptide(L)'
;MTVTFNKHNKINVQKALEGSESYKNLNAEEWHQFVQHYNYDDGIGPMQWMIEQKIIDKGTVLCLYWHLQPDYYQTQETRNPNNPEFKLIMDIEEKYTTGFYEREQFSFNPADQFNTDHTIPPFIPGEMLEKTLGIPFDPINLSLAYLRTPNGKESNTIQKKIDEAIKIIQITNPDFTPVDCDQTIQEIANTVEYWKDKDQGKMKIKTLYYLFDDCVQQKHGWNWMVWDWETGSSIGVSHPSRKWSSIGDNIILHTNNGLKPTSFIVDFFNDLADLEGNFKDKPNPYFGIGLLMITNL
;
A
#
# COMPACT_ATOMS: atom_id res chain seq x y z
N MET A 1 -27.97 -8.30 -7.66
CA MET A 1 -27.27 -8.15 -6.36
C MET A 1 -26.10 -7.21 -6.55
N THR A 2 -25.62 -6.54 -5.51
CA THR A 2 -24.41 -5.70 -5.54
C THR A 2 -23.48 -6.22 -4.46
N VAL A 3 -22.25 -6.59 -4.86
CA VAL A 3 -21.21 -7.00 -3.91
C VAL A 3 -20.87 -5.79 -3.05
N THR A 4 -21.00 -5.92 -1.72
CA THR A 4 -20.66 -4.85 -0.78
C THR A 4 -19.36 -5.21 -0.09
N PHE A 5 -18.24 -4.67 -0.60
CA PHE A 5 -16.93 -4.88 -0.01
C PHE A 5 -16.42 -3.57 0.59
N ASN A 6 -16.40 -3.49 1.91
CA ASN A 6 -16.05 -2.27 2.63
C ASN A 6 -14.68 -2.40 3.33
N LYS A 7 -14.33 -1.35 4.05
CA LYS A 7 -13.07 -1.26 4.80
C LYS A 7 -12.87 -2.41 5.80
N HIS A 8 -13.92 -2.81 6.53
CA HIS A 8 -13.85 -3.93 7.47
C HIS A 8 -13.49 -5.24 6.75
N ASN A 9 -14.06 -5.46 5.56
CA ASN A 9 -13.74 -6.65 4.77
C ASN A 9 -12.27 -6.65 4.31
N LYS A 10 -11.75 -5.50 3.85
CA LYS A 10 -10.32 -5.38 3.48
C LYS A 10 -9.40 -5.78 4.63
N ILE A 11 -9.68 -5.29 5.84
CA ILE A 11 -8.88 -5.58 7.03
C ILE A 11 -8.91 -7.07 7.36
N ASN A 12 -10.09 -7.68 7.33
CA ASN A 12 -10.23 -9.11 7.63
C ASN A 12 -9.44 -9.96 6.63
N VAL A 13 -9.52 -9.65 5.33
CA VAL A 13 -8.75 -10.36 4.30
C VAL A 13 -7.26 -10.14 4.48
N GLN A 14 -6.80 -8.90 4.70
CA GLN A 14 -5.38 -8.62 4.90
C GLN A 14 -4.81 -9.36 6.11
N LYS A 15 -5.51 -9.32 7.26
CA LYS A 15 -5.09 -10.06 8.46
C LYS A 15 -5.03 -11.56 8.23
N ALA A 16 -5.96 -12.11 7.45
CA ALA A 16 -5.95 -13.52 7.06
C ALA A 16 -4.78 -13.86 6.14
N LEU A 17 -4.46 -13.00 5.16
CA LEU A 17 -3.30 -13.15 4.27
C LEU A 17 -1.97 -13.10 5.07
N GLU A 18 -1.87 -12.21 6.05
CA GLU A 18 -0.71 -12.09 6.95
C GLU A 18 -0.64 -13.21 8.00
N GLY A 19 -1.67 -14.06 8.10
CA GLY A 19 -1.77 -15.13 9.09
C GLY A 19 -2.01 -14.66 10.53
N SER A 20 -2.35 -13.39 10.74
CA SER A 20 -2.68 -12.84 12.06
C SER A 20 -4.10 -13.16 12.51
N GLU A 21 -5.01 -13.43 11.56
CA GLU A 21 -6.33 -13.99 11.80
C GLU A 21 -6.60 -15.21 10.90
N SER A 22 -7.59 -16.02 11.27
CA SER A 22 -7.92 -17.24 10.54
C SER A 22 -8.76 -16.94 9.29
N TYR A 23 -8.31 -17.40 8.12
CA TYR A 23 -9.08 -17.37 6.86
C TYR A 23 -10.44 -18.11 6.96
N LYS A 24 -10.61 -18.98 7.97
CA LYS A 24 -11.85 -19.75 8.17
C LYS A 24 -13.04 -18.90 8.63
N ASN A 25 -12.77 -17.71 9.16
CA ASN A 25 -13.79 -16.81 9.70
C ASN A 25 -14.27 -15.77 8.67
N LEU A 26 -13.69 -15.76 7.47
CA LEU A 26 -14.07 -14.85 6.41
C LEU A 26 -15.45 -15.18 5.85
N ASN A 27 -16.15 -14.17 5.35
CA ASN A 27 -17.40 -14.32 4.60
C ASN A 27 -17.15 -14.63 3.11
N ALA A 28 -18.22 -14.74 2.31
CA ALA A 28 -18.12 -15.14 0.90
C ALA A 28 -17.33 -14.12 0.06
N GLU A 29 -17.59 -12.83 0.23
CA GLU A 29 -16.88 -11.76 -0.46
C GLU A 29 -15.39 -11.71 -0.05
N GLU A 30 -15.12 -11.90 1.24
CA GLU A 30 -13.77 -11.95 1.79
C GLU A 30 -12.99 -13.19 1.33
N TRP A 31 -13.63 -14.37 1.23
CA TRP A 31 -13.00 -15.55 0.62
C TRP A 31 -12.67 -15.34 -0.85
N HIS A 32 -13.56 -14.69 -1.60
CA HIS A 32 -13.28 -14.40 -3.01
C HIS A 32 -12.03 -13.52 -3.15
N GLN A 33 -11.95 -12.45 -2.36
CA GLN A 33 -10.77 -11.57 -2.35
C GLN A 33 -9.53 -12.27 -1.79
N PHE A 34 -9.66 -13.10 -0.75
CA PHE A 34 -8.52 -13.87 -0.23
C PHE A 34 -7.91 -14.76 -1.31
N VAL A 35 -8.73 -15.50 -2.07
CA VAL A 35 -8.27 -16.36 -3.17
C VAL A 35 -7.57 -15.55 -4.27
N GLN A 36 -8.10 -14.36 -4.61
CA GLN A 36 -7.50 -13.48 -5.63
C GLN A 36 -6.15 -12.87 -5.23
N HIS A 37 -5.82 -12.82 -3.93
CA HIS A 37 -4.61 -12.16 -3.40
C HIS A 37 -3.63 -13.09 -2.71
N TYR A 38 -4.01 -14.35 -2.44
CA TYR A 38 -3.16 -15.29 -1.74
C TYR A 38 -1.95 -15.69 -2.59
N ASN A 39 -0.76 -15.65 -1.99
CA ASN A 39 0.43 -16.18 -2.62
C ASN A 39 0.42 -17.71 -2.53
N TYR A 40 0.20 -18.39 -3.65
CA TYR A 40 0.08 -19.86 -3.68
C TYR A 40 1.39 -20.59 -3.32
N ASP A 41 2.53 -19.89 -3.37
CA ASP A 41 3.82 -20.40 -2.86
C ASP A 41 3.86 -20.52 -1.32
N ASP A 42 2.95 -19.85 -0.59
CA ASP A 42 2.84 -19.94 0.87
C ASP A 42 2.16 -21.25 1.33
N GLY A 43 1.76 -22.09 0.38
CA GLY A 43 1.24 -23.44 0.58
C GLY A 43 -0.27 -23.59 0.35
N ILE A 44 -0.72 -24.81 0.12
CA ILE A 44 -2.11 -25.09 -0.29
C ILE A 44 -3.12 -25.28 0.85
N GLY A 45 -2.69 -25.13 2.11
CA GLY A 45 -3.51 -25.43 3.29
C GLY A 45 -4.84 -24.67 3.34
N PRO A 46 -4.87 -23.35 3.10
CA PRO A 46 -6.12 -22.60 3.04
C PRO A 46 -7.07 -23.12 1.95
N MET A 47 -6.54 -23.41 0.77
CA MET A 47 -7.30 -23.88 -0.39
C MET A 47 -7.92 -25.24 -0.14
N GLN A 48 -7.15 -26.19 0.42
CA GLN A 48 -7.65 -27.50 0.83
C GLN A 48 -8.81 -27.39 1.81
N TRP A 49 -8.75 -26.45 2.75
CA TRP A 49 -9.86 -26.26 3.69
C TRP A 49 -11.08 -25.60 3.00
N MET A 50 -10.85 -24.61 2.15
CA MET A 50 -11.89 -23.84 1.47
C MET A 50 -12.75 -24.69 0.52
N ILE A 51 -12.13 -25.56 -0.28
CA ILE A 51 -12.84 -26.38 -1.28
C ILE A 51 -13.76 -27.44 -0.67
N GLU A 52 -13.59 -27.76 0.62
CA GLU A 52 -14.45 -28.66 1.39
C GLU A 52 -15.72 -27.97 1.93
N GLN A 53 -15.80 -26.63 1.85
CA GLN A 53 -16.94 -25.89 2.34
C GLN A 53 -18.03 -25.80 1.27
N LYS A 54 -19.16 -26.50 1.43
CA LYS A 54 -20.30 -26.42 0.47
C LYS A 54 -20.80 -24.99 0.19
N ILE A 55 -20.64 -24.11 1.17
CA ILE A 55 -21.09 -22.71 1.14
C ILE A 55 -20.13 -21.78 0.40
N ILE A 56 -18.93 -22.24 0.03
CA ILE A 56 -18.03 -21.44 -0.81
C ILE A 56 -18.69 -21.21 -2.17
N ASP A 57 -18.42 -20.04 -2.75
CA ASP A 57 -18.97 -19.69 -4.03
C ASP A 57 -18.33 -20.48 -5.18
N LYS A 58 -19.14 -20.98 -6.11
CA LYS A 58 -18.68 -21.70 -7.30
C LYS A 58 -17.72 -20.86 -8.14
N GLY A 59 -17.97 -19.54 -8.28
CA GLY A 59 -17.04 -18.62 -8.95
C GLY A 59 -15.72 -18.47 -8.21
N THR A 60 -15.73 -18.47 -6.87
CA THR A 60 -14.50 -18.47 -6.07
C THR A 60 -13.70 -19.77 -6.25
N VAL A 61 -14.37 -20.92 -6.31
CA VAL A 61 -13.70 -22.21 -6.54
C VAL A 61 -13.09 -22.27 -7.93
N LEU A 62 -13.80 -21.77 -8.95
CA LEU A 62 -13.26 -21.71 -10.30
C LEU A 62 -12.04 -20.79 -10.36
N CYS A 63 -12.10 -19.63 -9.70
CA CYS A 63 -10.96 -18.73 -9.55
C CYS A 63 -9.75 -19.46 -8.92
N LEU A 64 -9.97 -20.15 -7.80
CA LEU A 64 -8.95 -20.92 -7.09
C LEU A 64 -8.35 -22.02 -7.98
N TYR A 65 -9.18 -22.81 -8.66
CA TYR A 65 -8.77 -23.88 -9.56
C TYR A 65 -7.77 -23.38 -10.59
N TRP A 66 -8.09 -22.27 -11.24
CA TRP A 66 -7.26 -21.71 -12.30
C TRP A 66 -5.96 -21.07 -11.80
N HIS A 67 -5.95 -20.52 -10.58
CA HIS A 67 -4.70 -20.05 -9.95
C HIS A 67 -3.74 -21.20 -9.62
N LEU A 68 -4.23 -22.43 -9.44
CA LEU A 68 -3.40 -23.62 -9.25
C LEU A 68 -2.74 -24.11 -10.55
N GLN A 69 -2.96 -23.44 -11.69
CA GLN A 69 -2.37 -23.78 -12.98
C GLN A 69 -2.66 -25.24 -13.41
N PRO A 70 -3.94 -25.61 -13.53
CA PRO A 70 -4.35 -26.98 -13.81
C PRO A 70 -3.84 -27.46 -15.18
N ASP A 71 -3.66 -26.54 -16.11
CA ASP A 71 -3.09 -26.74 -17.43
C ASP A 71 -1.62 -27.20 -17.38
N TYR A 72 -0.84 -26.67 -16.44
CA TYR A 72 0.53 -27.12 -16.18
C TYR A 72 0.53 -28.52 -15.56
N TYR A 73 -0.22 -28.72 -14.46
CA TYR A 73 -0.14 -29.97 -13.68
C TYR A 73 -0.76 -31.18 -14.38
N GLN A 74 -1.63 -30.98 -15.38
CA GLN A 74 -2.31 -32.07 -16.08
C GLN A 74 -1.68 -32.51 -17.40
N THR A 75 -0.45 -32.07 -17.69
CA THR A 75 0.32 -32.66 -18.80
C THR A 75 0.80 -34.08 -18.46
N GLN A 76 1.16 -34.88 -19.47
CA GLN A 76 1.66 -36.25 -19.24
C GLN A 76 2.93 -36.28 -18.37
N GLU A 77 3.72 -35.21 -18.35
CA GLU A 77 5.00 -35.12 -17.65
C GLU A 77 4.87 -34.72 -16.18
N THR A 78 3.84 -33.94 -15.84
CA THR A 78 3.63 -33.35 -14.51
C THR A 78 2.58 -34.08 -13.67
N ARG A 79 1.81 -34.97 -14.29
CA ARG A 79 0.79 -35.80 -13.61
C ARG A 79 1.44 -36.70 -12.56
N ASN A 80 1.34 -36.29 -11.31
CA ASN A 80 1.91 -37.00 -10.19
C ASN A 80 0.88 -37.16 -9.06
N PRO A 81 0.32 -38.36 -8.84
CA PRO A 81 -0.62 -38.62 -7.77
C PRO A 81 -0.07 -38.41 -6.37
N ASN A 82 1.24 -38.20 -6.19
CA ASN A 82 1.84 -37.86 -4.90
C ASN A 82 2.03 -36.35 -4.70
N ASN A 83 1.86 -35.54 -5.75
CA ASN A 83 1.94 -34.08 -5.66
C ASN A 83 0.66 -33.51 -5.00
N PRO A 84 0.76 -32.75 -3.90
CA PRO A 84 -0.41 -32.21 -3.20
C PRO A 84 -1.27 -31.25 -4.02
N GLU A 85 -0.66 -30.42 -4.87
CA GLU A 85 -1.35 -29.48 -5.75
C GLU A 85 -2.20 -30.23 -6.78
N PHE A 86 -1.63 -31.28 -7.40
CA PHE A 86 -2.32 -32.16 -8.33
C PHE A 86 -3.53 -32.83 -7.67
N LYS A 87 -3.39 -33.34 -6.44
CA LYS A 87 -4.54 -33.91 -5.71
C LYS A 87 -5.63 -32.87 -5.48
N LEU A 88 -5.26 -31.67 -5.05
CA LEU A 88 -6.21 -30.59 -4.83
C LEU A 88 -6.95 -30.20 -6.12
N ILE A 89 -6.25 -30.14 -7.25
CA ILE A 89 -6.85 -29.91 -8.57
C ILE A 89 -7.90 -30.98 -8.88
N MET A 90 -7.56 -32.26 -8.70
CA MET A 90 -8.50 -33.36 -8.93
C MET A 90 -9.71 -33.30 -7.99
N ASP A 91 -9.51 -32.96 -6.71
CA ASP A 91 -10.58 -32.84 -5.72
C ASP A 91 -11.55 -31.70 -6.08
N ILE A 92 -11.03 -30.60 -6.64
CA ILE A 92 -11.86 -29.49 -7.12
C ILE A 92 -12.68 -29.92 -8.34
N GLU A 93 -12.07 -30.61 -9.30
CA GLU A 93 -12.78 -31.10 -10.49
C GLU A 93 -13.94 -32.02 -10.14
N GLU A 94 -13.71 -32.98 -9.25
CA GLU A 94 -14.77 -33.90 -8.79
C GLU A 94 -15.92 -33.13 -8.14
N LYS A 95 -15.62 -32.26 -7.17
CA LYS A 95 -16.67 -31.53 -6.41
C LYS A 95 -17.45 -30.56 -7.31
N TYR A 96 -16.75 -29.86 -8.18
CA TYR A 96 -17.37 -28.86 -9.04
C TYR A 96 -18.29 -29.49 -10.09
N THR A 97 -17.84 -30.57 -10.74
CA THR A 97 -18.62 -31.28 -11.79
C THR A 97 -19.76 -32.11 -11.22
N THR A 98 -19.72 -32.46 -9.94
CA THR A 98 -20.84 -33.15 -9.25
C THR A 98 -21.87 -32.20 -8.64
N GLY A 99 -21.68 -30.88 -8.77
CA GLY A 99 -22.60 -29.88 -8.22
C GLY A 99 -22.55 -29.75 -6.70
N PHE A 100 -21.38 -29.98 -6.08
CA PHE A 100 -21.19 -29.92 -4.63
C PHE A 100 -21.41 -28.52 -4.03
N TYR A 101 -21.12 -27.45 -4.79
CA TYR A 101 -21.16 -26.06 -4.32
C TYR A 101 -22.56 -25.46 -4.45
N GLU A 102 -23.06 -24.88 -3.37
CA GLU A 102 -24.46 -24.45 -3.25
C GLU A 102 -24.72 -23.01 -3.73
N ARG A 103 -23.66 -22.25 -4.05
CA ARG A 103 -23.73 -20.82 -4.36
C ARG A 103 -22.98 -20.47 -5.64
N GLU A 104 -23.50 -19.50 -6.38
CA GLU A 104 -22.90 -18.94 -7.61
C GLU A 104 -23.20 -17.43 -7.70
N GLN A 105 -22.73 -16.70 -6.70
CA GLN A 105 -22.83 -15.25 -6.52
C GLN A 105 -21.77 -14.49 -7.30
N PHE A 106 -20.56 -15.05 -7.48
CA PHE A 106 -19.46 -14.38 -8.18
C PHE A 106 -19.25 -14.96 -9.57
N SER A 107 -19.04 -14.09 -10.55
CA SER A 107 -18.64 -14.47 -11.90
C SER A 107 -17.12 -14.54 -11.96
N PHE A 108 -16.59 -15.66 -12.43
CA PHE A 108 -15.21 -15.82 -12.85
C PHE A 108 -15.19 -16.33 -14.28
N ASN A 109 -14.35 -15.72 -15.13
CA ASN A 109 -14.18 -16.11 -16.52
C ASN A 109 -12.74 -16.59 -16.73
N PRO A 110 -12.51 -17.90 -16.91
CA PRO A 110 -11.17 -18.44 -17.17
C PRO A 110 -10.48 -17.78 -18.37
N ALA A 111 -11.23 -17.40 -19.41
CA ALA A 111 -10.67 -16.80 -20.61
C ALA A 111 -10.05 -15.41 -20.39
N ASP A 112 -10.43 -14.69 -19.33
CA ASP A 112 -9.91 -13.35 -19.05
C ASP A 112 -8.52 -13.39 -18.37
N GLN A 113 -8.17 -14.52 -17.76
CA GLN A 113 -6.97 -14.68 -16.95
C GLN A 113 -5.88 -15.51 -17.67
N PHE A 114 -6.27 -16.40 -18.58
CA PHE A 114 -5.35 -17.34 -19.22
C PHE A 114 -5.40 -17.18 -20.73
N ASN A 115 -4.21 -17.04 -21.33
CA ASN A 115 -4.06 -16.79 -22.75
C ASN A 115 -4.52 -18.03 -23.53
N THR A 116 -5.72 -17.95 -24.11
CA THR A 116 -6.39 -19.05 -24.83
C THR A 116 -5.73 -19.42 -26.16
N ASP A 117 -4.61 -18.77 -26.52
CA ASP A 117 -3.76 -19.12 -27.65
C ASP A 117 -3.07 -20.49 -27.47
N HIS A 118 -3.07 -21.05 -26.26
CA HIS A 118 -2.62 -22.41 -25.98
C HIS A 118 -3.77 -23.40 -26.10
N THR A 119 -3.51 -24.55 -26.74
CA THR A 119 -4.44 -25.68 -26.79
C THR A 119 -4.80 -26.09 -25.38
N ILE A 120 -6.05 -25.86 -24.98
CA ILE A 120 -6.57 -26.27 -23.67
C ILE A 120 -6.34 -27.78 -23.53
N PRO A 121 -5.67 -28.24 -22.45
CA PRO A 121 -5.43 -29.66 -22.26
C PRO A 121 -6.75 -30.45 -22.26
N PRO A 122 -6.83 -31.59 -22.96
CA PRO A 122 -8.08 -32.34 -23.13
C PRO A 122 -8.62 -32.95 -21.83
N PHE A 123 -7.87 -32.79 -20.73
CA PHE A 123 -8.18 -33.35 -19.43
C PHE A 123 -8.94 -32.39 -18.51
N ILE A 124 -8.95 -31.08 -18.82
CA ILE A 124 -9.72 -30.11 -18.06
C ILE A 124 -11.21 -30.31 -18.39
N PRO A 125 -12.09 -30.49 -17.38
CA PRO A 125 -13.53 -30.62 -17.63
C PRO A 125 -14.08 -29.39 -18.35
N GLY A 126 -14.95 -29.59 -19.35
CA GLY A 126 -15.52 -28.49 -20.14
C GLY A 126 -16.22 -27.42 -19.30
N GLU A 127 -16.91 -27.83 -18.22
CA GLU A 127 -17.57 -26.91 -17.29
C GLU A 127 -16.62 -25.95 -16.55
N MET A 128 -15.33 -26.31 -16.45
CA MET A 128 -14.29 -25.45 -15.84
C MET A 128 -13.74 -24.41 -16.83
N LEU A 129 -14.10 -24.49 -18.11
CA LEU A 129 -13.73 -23.52 -19.14
C LEU A 129 -14.78 -22.41 -19.26
N GLU A 130 -15.98 -22.66 -18.75
CA GLU A 130 -17.12 -21.76 -18.86
C GLU A 130 -17.11 -20.70 -17.77
N LYS A 131 -17.51 -19.49 -18.15
CA LYS A 131 -17.72 -18.39 -17.21
C LYS A 131 -18.89 -18.71 -16.27
N THR A 132 -18.71 -18.50 -14.97
CA THR A 132 -19.82 -18.64 -13.99
C THR A 132 -20.82 -17.49 -14.08
N LEU A 133 -22.08 -17.75 -13.71
CA LEU A 133 -23.23 -16.84 -13.92
C LEU A 133 -23.30 -15.65 -12.96
N GLY A 134 -22.47 -15.62 -11.91
CA GLY A 134 -22.53 -14.62 -10.85
C GLY A 134 -22.19 -13.19 -11.31
N ILE A 135 -21.99 -12.29 -10.34
CA ILE A 135 -21.61 -10.90 -10.60
C ILE A 135 -20.08 -10.79 -10.63
N PRO A 136 -19.48 -10.10 -11.62
CA PRO A 136 -18.04 -9.86 -11.63
C PRO A 136 -17.59 -9.20 -10.33
N PHE A 137 -16.52 -9.73 -9.74
CA PHE A 137 -15.96 -9.19 -8.51
C PHE A 137 -14.43 -9.19 -8.60
N ASP A 138 -13.90 -8.19 -9.30
CA ASP A 138 -12.48 -8.08 -9.60
C ASP A 138 -11.62 -7.88 -8.33
N PRO A 139 -10.32 -8.24 -8.37
CA PRO A 139 -9.42 -8.03 -7.26
C PRO A 139 -9.39 -6.55 -6.83
N ILE A 140 -9.63 -6.29 -5.56
CA ILE A 140 -9.56 -4.95 -4.97
C ILE A 140 -8.20 -4.77 -4.31
N ASN A 141 -7.56 -3.61 -4.48
CA ASN A 141 -6.37 -3.29 -3.71
C ASN A 141 -6.67 -3.31 -2.19
N LEU A 142 -6.06 -4.26 -1.50
CA LEU A 142 -6.24 -4.51 -0.08
C LEU A 142 -5.35 -3.62 0.81
N SER A 143 -4.38 -2.89 0.24
CA SER A 143 -3.48 -2.05 1.02
C SER A 143 -4.25 -1.04 1.87
N LEU A 144 -4.02 -1.11 3.19
CA LEU A 144 -4.58 -0.20 4.18
C LEU A 144 -3.82 1.12 4.28
N ALA A 145 -2.67 1.26 3.60
CA ALA A 145 -1.91 2.49 3.54
C ALA A 145 -1.43 2.77 2.11
N TYR A 146 -1.84 3.89 1.53
CA TYR A 146 -1.40 4.24 0.17
C TYR A 146 -1.12 5.73 0.01
N LEU A 147 -0.23 6.02 -0.94
CA LEU A 147 0.09 7.38 -1.33
C LEU A 147 -0.92 7.86 -2.37
N ARG A 148 -1.49 9.03 -2.12
CA ARG A 148 -2.32 9.74 -3.09
C ARG A 148 -1.94 11.21 -3.18
N THR A 149 -2.35 11.86 -4.26
CA THR A 149 -2.24 13.31 -4.37
C THR A 149 -3.25 13.98 -3.43
N PRO A 150 -2.91 15.13 -2.81
CA PRO A 150 -3.86 15.91 -2.04
C PRO A 150 -5.07 16.32 -2.88
N ASN A 151 -6.26 16.30 -2.29
CA ASN A 151 -7.45 16.88 -2.89
C ASN A 151 -7.46 18.42 -2.73
N GLY A 152 -8.48 19.09 -3.28
CA GLY A 152 -8.57 20.56 -3.22
C GLY A 152 -8.64 21.13 -1.80
N LYS A 153 -9.31 20.44 -0.86
CA LYS A 153 -9.39 20.87 0.55
C LYS A 153 -8.06 20.73 1.26
N GLU A 154 -7.35 19.64 1.02
CA GLU A 154 -6.02 19.38 1.57
C GLU A 154 -4.99 20.34 0.99
N SER A 155 -5.06 20.64 -0.30
CA SER A 155 -4.21 21.64 -0.97
C SER A 155 -4.37 23.03 -0.33
N ASN A 156 -5.60 23.46 -0.07
CA ASN A 156 -5.87 24.70 0.66
C ASN A 156 -5.31 24.66 2.10
N THR A 157 -5.34 23.47 2.73
CA THR A 157 -4.79 23.29 4.09
C THR A 157 -3.27 23.42 4.08
N ILE A 158 -2.60 22.83 3.08
CA ILE A 158 -1.16 22.97 2.85
C ILE A 158 -0.79 24.45 2.72
N GLN A 159 -1.44 25.18 1.82
CA GLN A 159 -1.14 26.60 1.61
C GLN A 159 -1.31 27.41 2.90
N LYS A 160 -2.40 27.20 3.63
CA LYS A 160 -2.62 27.86 4.92
C LYS A 160 -1.50 27.56 5.93
N LYS A 161 -0.98 26.33 5.93
CA LYS A 161 0.10 25.91 6.83
C LYS A 161 1.44 26.54 6.43
N ILE A 162 1.70 26.67 5.14
CA ILE A 162 2.85 27.43 4.61
C ILE A 162 2.76 28.89 5.08
N ASP A 163 1.60 29.55 4.93
CA ASP A 163 1.40 30.93 5.37
C ASP A 163 1.58 31.09 6.90
N GLU A 164 1.13 30.09 7.68
CA GLU A 164 1.36 30.04 9.13
C GLU A 164 2.85 29.89 9.47
N ALA A 165 3.60 29.06 8.73
CA ALA A 165 5.04 28.88 8.90
C ALA A 165 5.83 30.17 8.62
N ILE A 166 5.50 30.88 7.54
CA ILE A 166 6.12 32.17 7.20
C ILE A 166 5.94 33.17 8.35
N LYS A 167 4.74 33.25 8.93
CA LYS A 167 4.46 34.14 10.08
C LYS A 167 5.27 33.77 11.32
N ILE A 168 5.58 32.49 11.53
CA ILE A 168 6.43 32.04 12.64
C ILE A 168 7.86 32.56 12.45
N ILE A 169 8.42 32.44 11.24
CA ILE A 169 9.75 32.97 10.91
C ILE A 169 9.77 34.50 11.05
N GLN A 170 8.70 35.18 10.65
CA GLN A 170 8.59 36.64 10.75
C GLN A 170 8.62 37.18 12.18
N ILE A 171 8.43 36.35 13.21
CA ILE A 171 8.62 36.78 14.60
C ILE A 171 10.10 36.99 14.93
N THR A 172 10.98 36.20 14.32
CA THR A 172 12.44 36.29 14.51
C THR A 172 13.12 37.12 13.41
N ASN A 173 12.53 37.17 12.22
CA ASN A 173 13.00 37.92 11.07
C ASN A 173 11.82 38.62 10.36
N PRO A 174 11.39 39.81 10.81
CA PRO A 174 10.17 40.48 10.33
C PRO A 174 10.10 40.72 8.81
N ASP A 175 11.26 40.87 8.16
CA ASP A 175 11.37 41.14 6.73
C ASP A 175 11.46 39.85 5.88
N PHE A 176 11.36 38.68 6.52
CA PHE A 176 11.46 37.40 5.84
C PHE A 176 10.40 37.22 4.76
N THR A 177 10.86 36.85 3.56
CA THR A 177 10.03 36.42 2.43
C THR A 177 10.68 35.20 1.77
N PRO A 178 9.90 34.13 1.47
CA PRO A 178 10.44 32.89 0.91
C PRO A 178 10.65 33.03 -0.61
N VAL A 179 11.76 33.65 -1.01
CA VAL A 179 12.11 33.85 -2.43
C VAL A 179 13.04 32.75 -2.94
N ASP A 180 13.89 32.22 -2.06
CA ASP A 180 14.90 31.20 -2.36
C ASP A 180 14.80 30.05 -1.36
N CYS A 181 14.89 28.82 -1.85
CA CYS A 181 14.74 27.63 -1.01
C CYS A 181 15.90 27.50 -0.02
N ASP A 182 17.15 27.73 -0.42
CA ASP A 182 18.30 27.57 0.48
C ASP A 182 18.27 28.58 1.63
N GLN A 183 17.98 29.83 1.30
CA GLN A 183 17.77 30.87 2.30
C GLN A 183 16.58 30.54 3.21
N THR A 184 15.47 30.04 2.64
CA THR A 184 14.29 29.66 3.43
C THR A 184 14.60 28.53 4.40
N ILE A 185 15.31 27.49 3.96
CA ILE A 185 15.72 26.37 4.82
C ILE A 185 16.67 26.85 5.93
N GLN A 186 17.60 27.76 5.61
CA GLN A 186 18.47 28.36 6.62
C GLN A 186 17.68 29.17 7.65
N GLU A 187 16.68 29.94 7.22
CA GLU A 187 15.82 30.71 8.12
C GLU A 187 14.90 29.81 8.97
N ILE A 188 14.44 28.67 8.43
CA ILE A 188 13.77 27.64 9.23
C ILE A 188 14.69 27.15 10.34
N ALA A 189 15.93 26.76 10.02
CA ALA A 189 16.91 26.29 11.01
C ALA A 189 17.21 27.37 12.07
N ASN A 190 17.42 28.63 11.66
CA ASN A 190 17.63 29.76 12.57
C ASN A 190 16.44 29.97 13.51
N THR A 191 15.21 29.87 12.97
CA THR A 191 13.97 30.02 13.73
C THR A 191 13.82 28.89 14.75
N VAL A 192 14.12 27.65 14.36
CA VAL A 192 14.12 26.50 15.29
C VAL A 192 15.14 26.69 16.40
N GLU A 193 16.37 27.10 16.10
CA GLU A 193 17.38 27.37 17.12
C GLU A 193 16.96 28.49 18.07
N TYR A 194 16.33 29.55 17.54
CA TYR A 194 15.83 30.64 18.37
C TYR A 194 14.79 30.17 19.38
N TRP A 195 13.87 29.30 18.98
CA TRP A 195 12.76 28.82 19.81
C TRP A 195 13.08 27.59 20.65
N LYS A 196 14.21 26.93 20.39
CA LYS A 196 14.75 25.83 21.18
C LYS A 196 14.74 26.18 22.66
N ASP A 197 14.20 25.28 23.47
CA ASP A 197 13.99 25.42 24.92
C ASP A 197 13.12 26.62 25.39
N LYS A 198 12.69 27.50 24.48
CA LYS A 198 11.82 28.67 24.75
C LYS A 198 10.35 28.36 24.45
N ASP A 199 10.09 27.48 23.50
CA ASP A 199 8.75 27.09 23.12
C ASP A 199 8.17 26.04 24.08
N GLN A 200 7.30 26.50 24.99
CA GLN A 200 6.51 25.63 25.88
C GLN A 200 5.30 24.99 25.16
N GLY A 201 5.44 24.66 23.87
CA GLY A 201 4.38 24.13 23.01
C GLY A 201 3.33 25.16 22.59
N LYS A 202 3.62 26.45 22.74
CA LYS A 202 2.72 27.56 22.36
C LYS A 202 2.95 27.94 20.90
N MET A 203 4.20 27.97 20.48
CA MET A 203 4.57 28.12 19.09
C MET A 203 4.24 26.80 18.42
N LYS A 204 3.45 26.82 17.35
CA LYS A 204 3.19 25.60 16.57
C LYS A 204 4.39 25.33 15.67
N ILE A 205 5.59 25.21 16.25
CA ILE A 205 6.87 25.24 15.53
C ILE A 205 6.98 24.13 14.49
N LYS A 206 6.35 22.98 14.76
CA LYS A 206 6.15 21.90 13.79
C LYS A 206 5.58 22.31 12.44
N THR A 207 4.84 23.42 12.39
CA THR A 207 4.25 23.95 11.16
C THR A 207 5.32 24.38 10.15
N LEU A 208 6.53 24.72 10.62
CA LEU A 208 7.68 25.03 9.76
C LEU A 208 8.00 23.90 8.76
N TYR A 209 7.64 22.66 9.10
CA TYR A 209 7.80 21.52 8.19
C TYR A 209 7.03 21.67 6.87
N TYR A 210 5.89 22.36 6.85
CA TYR A 210 5.16 22.59 5.59
C TYR A 210 5.93 23.51 4.63
N LEU A 211 6.63 24.51 5.16
CA LEU A 211 7.48 25.39 4.34
C LEU A 211 8.78 24.68 3.93
N PHE A 212 9.29 23.79 4.78
CA PHE A 212 10.39 22.89 4.42
C PHE A 212 10.00 22.02 3.21
N ASP A 213 8.86 21.33 3.28
CA ASP A 213 8.37 20.46 2.21
C ASP A 213 8.05 21.23 0.91
N ASP A 214 7.56 22.46 1.03
CA ASP A 214 7.37 23.37 -0.11
C ASP A 214 8.71 23.66 -0.82
N CYS A 215 9.79 23.89 -0.06
CA CYS A 215 11.13 24.03 -0.63
C CYS A 215 11.61 22.73 -1.30
N VAL A 216 11.31 21.56 -0.70
CA VAL A 216 11.66 20.26 -1.29
C VAL A 216 10.94 20.04 -2.61
N GLN A 217 9.65 20.39 -2.67
CA GLN A 217 8.87 20.35 -3.91
C GLN A 217 9.49 21.25 -4.99
N GLN A 218 9.78 22.50 -4.66
CA GLN A 218 10.26 23.51 -5.61
C GLN A 218 11.69 23.24 -6.09
N LYS A 219 12.60 22.86 -5.19
CA LYS A 219 14.02 22.68 -5.52
C LYS A 219 14.36 21.26 -6.01
N HIS A 220 13.76 20.23 -5.42
CA HIS A 220 14.09 18.83 -5.73
C HIS A 220 13.05 18.15 -6.62
N GLY A 221 11.94 18.80 -6.96
CA GLY A 221 10.93 18.26 -7.86
C GLY A 221 10.10 17.12 -7.25
N TRP A 222 10.01 17.07 -5.93
CA TRP A 222 9.15 16.12 -5.23
C TRP A 222 7.69 16.53 -5.35
N ASN A 223 6.77 15.61 -5.11
CA ASN A 223 5.33 15.86 -5.24
C ASN A 223 4.66 15.83 -3.88
N TRP A 224 3.80 16.81 -3.61
CA TRP A 224 2.89 16.74 -2.48
C TRP A 224 2.09 15.43 -2.52
N MET A 225 2.00 14.81 -1.36
CA MET A 225 1.32 13.56 -1.18
C MET A 225 0.51 13.59 0.11
N VAL A 226 -0.45 12.67 0.18
CA VAL A 226 -1.11 12.27 1.40
C VAL A 226 -0.80 10.80 1.58
N TRP A 227 -0.19 10.48 2.72
CA TRP A 227 -0.09 9.11 3.20
C TRP A 227 -1.36 8.85 3.99
N ASP A 228 -2.28 8.15 3.35
CA ASP A 228 -3.59 7.80 3.91
C ASP A 228 -3.47 6.41 4.51
N TRP A 229 -3.84 6.26 5.78
CA TRP A 229 -3.92 4.96 6.45
C TRP A 229 -5.23 4.84 7.20
N GLU A 230 -5.44 3.68 7.82
CA GLU A 230 -6.74 3.30 8.35
C GLU A 230 -7.39 4.31 9.31
N THR A 231 -6.62 4.95 10.18
CA THR A 231 -7.13 5.82 11.27
C THR A 231 -6.77 7.28 11.11
N GLY A 232 -6.10 7.64 10.02
CA GLY A 232 -5.58 8.98 9.85
C GLY A 232 -4.88 9.17 8.52
N SER A 233 -4.44 10.39 8.31
CA SER A 233 -3.59 10.72 7.18
C SER A 233 -2.51 11.69 7.62
N SER A 234 -1.40 11.66 6.91
CA SER A 234 -0.33 12.65 7.03
C SER A 234 -0.06 13.25 5.66
N ILE A 235 0.27 14.53 5.67
CA ILE A 235 0.67 15.28 4.49
C ILE A 235 2.19 15.41 4.51
N GLY A 236 2.79 15.36 3.33
CA GLY A 236 4.21 15.56 3.12
C GLY A 236 4.53 15.53 1.64
N VAL A 237 5.76 15.18 1.29
CA VAL A 237 6.21 15.10 -0.11
C VAL A 237 6.82 13.73 -0.43
N SER A 238 6.61 13.24 -1.65
CA SER A 238 7.21 11.99 -2.14
C SER A 238 8.11 12.25 -3.34
N HIS A 239 9.22 11.52 -3.38
CA HIS A 239 10.12 11.49 -4.54
C HIS A 239 9.33 10.98 -5.77
N PRO A 240 9.63 11.44 -7.00
CA PRO A 240 8.93 10.99 -8.20
C PRO A 240 8.89 9.46 -8.39
N SER A 241 9.93 8.74 -7.95
CA SER A 241 9.97 7.26 -7.97
C SER A 241 9.05 6.60 -6.94
N ARG A 242 8.44 7.38 -6.02
CA ARG A 242 7.59 6.96 -4.91
C ARG A 242 8.19 6.00 -3.89
N LYS A 243 9.49 5.69 -4.01
CA LYS A 243 10.23 4.86 -3.05
C LYS A 243 10.49 5.59 -1.73
N TRP A 244 10.58 6.91 -1.78
CA TRP A 244 10.96 7.75 -0.66
C TRP A 244 9.92 8.84 -0.45
N SER A 245 9.59 9.08 0.82
CA SER A 245 8.76 10.21 1.21
C SER A 245 9.36 10.92 2.42
N SER A 246 9.28 12.25 2.40
CA SER A 246 9.44 13.04 3.60
C SER A 246 8.06 13.22 4.18
N ILE A 247 7.88 12.72 5.40
CA ILE A 247 6.61 12.83 6.11
C ILE A 247 6.90 13.16 7.56
N GLY A 248 6.19 14.17 8.06
CA GLY A 248 6.09 14.46 9.47
C GLY A 248 7.02 15.58 9.94
N ASP A 249 6.59 16.23 11.00
CA ASP A 249 7.27 17.32 11.69
C ASP A 249 8.46 16.89 12.54
N ASN A 250 8.79 15.59 12.53
CA ASN A 250 9.80 14.98 13.39
C ASN A 250 11.19 15.58 13.18
N ILE A 251 11.58 16.02 11.97
CA ILE A 251 12.86 16.69 11.80
C ILE A 251 12.91 18.00 12.60
N ILE A 252 11.86 18.82 12.49
CA ILE A 252 11.72 20.07 13.24
C ILE A 252 11.67 19.80 14.74
N LEU A 253 10.86 18.82 15.17
CA LEU A 253 10.69 18.45 16.58
C LEU A 253 11.99 17.93 17.22
N HIS A 254 12.70 17.03 16.54
CA HIS A 254 13.95 16.47 17.07
C HIS A 254 15.02 17.54 17.21
N THR A 255 15.09 18.51 16.28
CA THR A 255 16.01 19.65 16.42
C THR A 255 15.58 20.62 17.52
N ASN A 256 14.29 20.95 17.62
CA ASN A 256 13.76 21.85 18.64
C ASN A 256 13.92 21.30 20.06
N ASN A 257 13.82 19.97 20.23
CA ASN A 257 14.02 19.30 21.51
C ASN A 257 15.49 19.01 21.84
N GLY A 258 16.43 19.47 20.99
CA GLY A 258 17.86 19.27 21.18
C GLY A 258 18.39 17.85 20.94
N LEU A 259 17.56 16.94 20.41
CA LEU A 259 17.99 15.58 20.05
C LEU A 259 18.92 15.55 18.83
N LYS A 260 18.79 16.56 17.96
CA LYS A 260 19.65 16.79 16.78
C LYS A 260 20.08 18.26 16.73
N PRO A 261 21.27 18.57 16.17
CA PRO A 261 21.66 19.96 15.92
C PRO A 261 20.77 20.56 14.82
N THR A 262 20.58 21.88 14.82
CA THR A 262 19.76 22.56 13.79
C THR A 262 20.37 22.52 12.39
N SER A 263 21.69 22.30 12.27
CA SER A 263 22.33 21.98 10.98
C SER A 263 21.70 20.76 10.31
N PHE A 264 21.14 19.82 11.10
CA PHE A 264 20.50 18.61 10.60
C PHE A 264 19.32 18.90 9.65
N ILE A 265 18.63 20.04 9.79
CA ILE A 265 17.57 20.46 8.87
C ILE A 265 18.17 20.81 7.49
N VAL A 266 19.26 21.59 7.48
CA VAL A 266 19.94 22.04 6.27
C VAL A 266 20.63 20.87 5.58
N ASP A 267 21.33 20.03 6.35
CA ASP A 267 22.00 18.83 5.85
C ASP A 267 20.99 17.87 5.22
N PHE A 268 19.85 17.63 5.89
CA PHE A 268 18.79 16.79 5.35
C PHE A 268 18.28 17.31 4.00
N PHE A 269 17.94 18.60 3.93
CA PHE A 269 17.45 19.22 2.69
C PHE A 269 18.42 19.02 1.52
N ASN A 270 19.70 19.32 1.74
CA ASN A 270 20.72 19.19 0.70
C ASN A 270 20.91 17.74 0.26
N ASP A 271 20.89 16.81 1.21
CA ASP A 271 21.08 15.39 0.93
C ASP A 271 19.91 14.77 0.14
N LEU A 272 18.72 15.38 0.15
CA LEU A 272 17.58 14.93 -0.65
C LEU A 272 17.85 14.99 -2.17
N ALA A 273 18.78 15.85 -2.61
CA ALA A 273 19.13 16.01 -4.02
C ALA A 273 19.76 14.76 -4.65
N ASP A 274 20.46 13.95 -3.86
CA ASP A 274 21.18 12.75 -4.33
C ASP A 274 20.84 11.54 -3.46
N LEU A 275 19.54 11.36 -3.23
CA LEU A 275 19.02 10.29 -2.37
C LEU A 275 19.36 8.87 -2.89
N GLU A 276 19.51 8.71 -4.21
CA GLU A 276 19.83 7.41 -4.81
C GLU A 276 21.36 7.17 -4.90
N GLY A 277 22.19 8.22 -4.92
CA GLY A 277 23.65 8.11 -4.92
C GLY A 277 24.27 8.06 -3.52
N ASN A 278 23.88 8.96 -2.62
CA ASN A 278 24.53 9.13 -1.31
C ASN A 278 24.20 8.05 -0.26
N PHE A 279 23.10 7.30 -0.44
CA PHE A 279 22.58 6.40 0.60
C PHE A 279 22.67 4.91 0.26
N LYS A 280 23.37 4.55 -0.82
CA LYS A 280 23.45 3.16 -1.30
C LYS A 280 24.15 2.23 -0.30
N ASP A 281 25.12 2.74 0.47
CA ASP A 281 26.02 1.93 1.30
C ASP A 281 26.11 2.37 2.78
N LYS A 282 25.22 3.25 3.26
CA LYS A 282 25.23 3.75 4.66
C LYS A 282 23.83 3.74 5.28
N PRO A 283 23.72 3.51 6.61
CA PRO A 283 22.47 3.75 7.33
C PRO A 283 22.05 5.20 7.14
N ASN A 284 20.86 5.43 6.58
CA ASN A 284 20.37 6.78 6.35
C ASN A 284 20.01 7.43 7.71
N PRO A 285 20.72 8.49 8.16
CA PRO A 285 20.51 9.09 9.47
C PRO A 285 19.15 9.81 9.59
N TYR A 286 18.47 10.03 8.47
CA TYR A 286 17.16 10.68 8.40
C TYR A 286 16.01 9.66 8.44
N PHE A 287 16.30 8.37 8.30
CA PHE A 287 15.29 7.31 8.31
C PHE A 287 14.53 7.28 9.64
N GLY A 288 13.20 7.33 9.58
CA GLY A 288 12.33 7.38 10.75
C GLY A 288 12.31 8.73 11.50
N ILE A 289 13.07 9.73 11.06
CA ILE A 289 13.06 11.09 11.61
C ILE A 289 12.46 12.08 10.60
N GLY A 290 12.91 12.07 9.35
CA GLY A 290 12.38 12.97 8.31
C GLY A 290 12.15 12.27 6.98
N LEU A 291 12.64 11.05 6.84
CA LEU A 291 12.57 10.24 5.63
C LEU A 291 11.98 8.87 5.95
N LEU A 292 11.06 8.43 5.11
CA LEU A 292 10.48 7.08 5.14
C LEU A 292 10.73 6.41 3.79
N MET A 293 11.11 5.14 3.86
CA MET A 293 11.11 4.25 2.69
C MET A 293 9.73 3.63 2.61
N ILE A 294 9.10 3.76 1.45
CA ILE A 294 7.82 3.12 1.19
C ILE A 294 8.14 1.84 0.46
N THR A 295 8.18 0.77 1.24
CA THR A 295 8.23 -0.60 0.71
C THR A 295 6.79 -1.02 0.47
N ASN A 296 6.48 -1.43 -0.76
CA ASN A 296 5.18 -1.91 -1.23
C ASN A 296 4.13 -0.81 -1.56
N LEU A 297 4.34 -0.14 -2.70
CA LEU A 297 3.25 0.40 -3.53
C LEU A 297 3.01 -0.51 -4.73
#